data_AF-N1MWM3-F1
#
_entry.id   AF-N1MWM3-F1
#
_cell.length_a   1.000
_cell.length_b   1.000
_cell.length_c   1.000
_cell.angle_alpha   90.00
_cell.angle_beta   90.00
_cell.angle_gamma   90.00
#
_symmetry.space_group_name_H-M   'P 1'
#
loop_
_entity.id
_entity.type
_entity.pdbx_description
1 polymer ?
#
loop_
_entity_poly.entity_id
_entity_poly.type
_entity_poly.pdbx_seq_one_letter_code
_entity_poly.pdbx_strand_id
1 'polypeptide(L)'
;MFHAPVSSRIPGGSDLSLLLDQLSHCCSRPRYAFMLLTLIADVAKPDGSAGPMVRVGKALVPLRDWLCDALIPMGHRDPRRMALVERVREELRKDERLTGDATADEALVQDEVRARVRASGKTNLSRAASELVKAGLLKRHYQGYRVDHLNRGAQRQAVYTLTGRARVLVGAPRQTAAPPTRPRQGDLFAA
;
A
#
# COMPACT_ATOMS: atom_id res chain seq x y z
N MET A 1 11.67 -14.97 -49.67
CA MET A 1 11.39 -13.79 -48.81
C MET A 1 11.10 -14.32 -47.42
N PHE A 2 12.02 -14.15 -46.46
CA PHE A 2 11.87 -14.68 -45.11
C PHE A 2 10.97 -13.75 -44.29
N HIS A 3 9.78 -14.22 -43.92
CA HIS A 3 8.98 -13.58 -42.87
C HIS A 3 9.61 -13.92 -41.51
N ALA A 4 9.87 -12.87 -40.72
CA ALA A 4 10.35 -12.98 -39.34
C ALA A 4 9.28 -13.62 -38.43
N PRO A 5 9.65 -14.45 -37.45
CA PRO A 5 8.81 -14.64 -36.29
C PRO A 5 9.03 -13.47 -35.32
N VAL A 6 7.99 -12.66 -35.14
CA VAL A 6 7.87 -11.69 -34.05
C VAL A 6 8.06 -12.45 -32.74
N SER A 7 9.13 -12.16 -32.02
CA SER A 7 9.41 -12.76 -30.72
C SER A 7 8.37 -12.26 -29.71
N SER A 8 7.35 -13.09 -29.47
CA SER A 8 6.40 -12.91 -28.38
C SER A 8 7.13 -13.15 -27.05
N ARG A 9 7.74 -12.10 -26.50
CA ARG A 9 8.16 -12.11 -25.10
C ARG A 9 6.89 -12.27 -24.27
N ILE A 10 6.72 -13.41 -23.62
CA ILE A 10 5.80 -13.57 -22.50
C ILE A 10 6.52 -12.93 -21.29
N PRO A 11 6.12 -11.75 -20.80
CA PRO A 11 6.60 -11.26 -19.52
C PRO A 11 5.62 -11.78 -18.46
N GLY A 12 5.98 -12.81 -17.69
CA GLY A 12 4.95 -13.34 -16.77
C GLY A 12 5.37 -14.22 -15.59
N GLY A 13 6.52 -14.89 -15.61
CA GLY A 13 6.93 -15.77 -14.52
C GLY A 13 8.32 -15.48 -13.97
N SER A 14 9.32 -15.45 -14.86
CA SER A 14 10.73 -15.29 -14.49
C SER A 14 11.03 -13.92 -13.87
N ASP A 15 10.53 -12.83 -14.46
CA ASP A 15 10.85 -11.48 -13.99
C ASP A 15 10.24 -11.16 -12.63
N LEU A 16 9.04 -11.68 -12.35
CA LEU A 16 8.40 -11.58 -11.04
C LEU A 16 9.15 -12.42 -9.99
N SER A 17 9.55 -13.64 -10.33
CA SER A 17 10.35 -14.49 -9.44
C SER A 17 11.68 -13.84 -9.08
N LEU A 18 12.37 -13.24 -10.06
CA LEU A 18 13.61 -12.51 -9.83
C LEU A 18 13.41 -11.24 -8.99
N LEU A 19 12.26 -10.57 -9.12
CA LEU A 19 11.90 -9.47 -8.23
C LEU A 19 11.69 -9.95 -6.79
N LEU A 20 10.95 -11.04 -6.59
CA LEU A 20 10.69 -11.61 -5.27
C LEU A 20 11.98 -12.09 -4.60
N ASP A 21 12.86 -12.74 -5.37
CA ASP A 21 14.18 -13.16 -4.90
C ASP A 21 15.06 -11.96 -4.54
N GLN A 22 15.08 -10.91 -5.36
CA GLN A 22 15.82 -9.70 -5.02
C GLN A 22 15.29 -9.07 -3.71
N LEU A 23 13.96 -9.03 -3.52
CA LEU A 23 13.35 -8.47 -2.31
C LEU A 23 13.67 -9.29 -1.06
N SER A 24 13.79 -10.61 -1.16
CA SER A 24 14.13 -11.47 -0.02
C SER A 24 15.53 -11.18 0.54
N HIS A 25 16.47 -10.78 -0.33
CA HIS A 25 17.84 -10.47 0.05
C HIS A 25 18.07 -9.01 0.48
N CYS A 26 17.33 -8.05 -0.08
CA CYS A 26 17.62 -6.63 0.12
C CYS A 26 16.68 -5.90 1.09
N CYS A 27 15.50 -6.45 1.39
CA CYS A 27 14.50 -5.80 2.24
C CYS A 27 14.34 -6.54 3.57
N SER A 28 14.27 -5.80 4.67
CA SER A 28 14.01 -6.38 6.00
C SER A 28 12.60 -6.97 6.13
N ARG A 29 11.67 -6.51 5.27
CA ARG A 29 10.29 -6.99 5.19
C ARG A 29 9.90 -7.23 3.73
N PRO A 30 10.30 -8.36 3.12
CA PRO A 30 10.12 -8.61 1.68
C PRO A 30 8.66 -8.55 1.24
N ARG A 31 7.73 -9.09 2.04
CA ARG A 31 6.27 -9.03 1.75
C ARG A 31 5.74 -7.60 1.73
N TYR A 32 6.10 -6.81 2.73
CA TYR A 32 5.70 -5.40 2.83
C TYR A 32 6.27 -4.57 1.68
N ALA A 33 7.54 -4.80 1.32
CA ALA A 33 8.20 -4.14 0.21
C ALA A 33 7.51 -4.49 -1.13
N PHE A 34 7.19 -5.77 -1.36
CA PHE A 34 6.45 -6.20 -2.55
C PHE A 34 5.06 -5.56 -2.64
N MET A 35 4.31 -5.53 -1.53
CA MET A 35 3.00 -4.88 -1.46
C MET A 35 3.10 -3.38 -1.78
N LEU A 36 4.09 -2.71 -1.21
CA LEU A 36 4.36 -1.29 -1.47
C LEU A 36 4.64 -1.04 -2.96
N LEU A 37 5.51 -1.86 -3.58
CA LEU A 37 5.78 -1.75 -5.02
C LEU A 37 4.52 -1.96 -5.86
N THR A 38 3.67 -2.90 -5.47
CA THR A 38 2.41 -3.18 -6.19
C THR A 38 1.43 -2.03 -6.08
N LEU A 39 1.23 -1.48 -4.87
CA LEU A 39 0.38 -0.30 -4.66
C LEU A 39 0.88 0.93 -5.42
N ILE A 40 2.21 1.11 -5.49
CA ILE A 40 2.81 2.18 -6.31
C ILE A 40 2.51 1.93 -7.79
N ALA A 41 2.62 0.69 -8.27
CA ALA A 41 2.32 0.34 -9.66
C ALA A 41 0.86 0.59 -10.03
N ASP A 42 -0.07 0.31 -9.11
CA ASP A 42 -1.53 0.48 -9.33
C ASP A 42 -1.90 1.94 -9.64
N VAL A 43 -1.14 2.91 -9.12
CA VAL A 43 -1.37 4.35 -9.33
C VAL A 43 -0.26 5.00 -10.17
N ALA A 44 0.62 4.17 -10.75
CA ALA A 44 1.69 4.65 -11.61
C ALA A 44 1.17 4.96 -13.01
N LYS A 45 1.74 6.00 -13.60
CA LYS A 45 1.61 6.30 -15.03
C LYS A 45 2.37 5.25 -15.86
N PRO A 46 2.19 5.21 -17.19
CA PRO A 46 2.93 4.30 -18.07
C PRO A 46 4.45 4.41 -17.98
N ASP A 47 4.97 5.57 -17.55
CA ASP A 47 6.41 5.79 -17.30
C ASP A 47 6.91 5.18 -15.97
N GLY A 48 6.01 4.55 -15.19
CA GLY A 48 6.27 3.97 -13.88
C GLY A 48 6.27 4.97 -12.72
N SER A 49 5.92 6.24 -12.96
CA SER A 49 5.86 7.28 -11.92
C SER A 49 4.48 7.38 -11.26
N ALA A 50 4.48 7.46 -9.94
CA ALA A 50 3.31 7.61 -9.08
C ALA A 50 3.45 8.85 -8.19
N GLY A 51 2.37 9.62 -8.09
CA GLY A 51 2.29 10.85 -7.29
C GLY A 51 2.53 12.14 -8.08
N PRO A 52 2.57 13.29 -7.39
CA PRO A 52 2.55 13.45 -5.92
C PRO A 52 1.18 13.23 -5.29
N MET A 53 0.11 13.38 -6.07
CA MET A 53 -1.27 13.18 -5.65
C MET A 53 -1.85 11.94 -6.33
N VAL A 54 -2.68 11.20 -5.60
CA VAL A 54 -3.45 10.05 -6.08
C VAL A 54 -4.93 10.43 -6.08
N ARG A 55 -5.62 10.11 -7.17
CA ARG A 55 -7.07 10.33 -7.29
C ARG A 55 -7.82 9.17 -6.65
N VAL A 56 -8.62 9.45 -5.63
CA VAL A 56 -9.48 8.48 -4.96
C VAL A 56 -10.92 8.98 -5.07
N GLY A 57 -11.68 8.41 -6.01
CA GLY A 57 -13.02 8.92 -6.35
C GLY A 57 -12.94 10.38 -6.81
N LYS A 58 -13.58 11.27 -6.04
CA LYS A 58 -13.58 12.73 -6.31
C LYS A 58 -12.47 13.50 -5.58
N ALA A 59 -11.72 12.86 -4.68
CA ALA A 59 -10.69 13.51 -3.87
C ALA A 59 -9.28 13.30 -4.45
N LEU A 60 -8.40 14.25 -4.19
CA LEU A 60 -6.95 14.13 -4.41
C LEU A 60 -6.27 13.99 -3.06
N VAL A 61 -5.58 12.87 -2.85
CA VAL A 61 -4.88 12.54 -1.61
C VAL A 61 -3.38 12.46 -1.87
N PRO A 62 -2.50 12.97 -0.99
CA PRO A 62 -1.06 12.79 -1.13
C PRO A 62 -0.69 11.30 -1.22
N LEU A 63 0.24 10.96 -2.12
CA LEU A 63 0.64 9.56 -2.36
C LEU A 63 1.07 8.83 -1.08
N ARG A 64 1.81 9.51 -0.20
CA ARG A 64 2.25 8.90 1.06
C ARG A 64 1.10 8.55 2.00
N ASP A 65 0.12 9.44 2.11
CA ASP A 65 -1.03 9.22 2.99
C ASP A 65 -1.92 8.12 2.41
N TRP A 66 -2.13 8.14 1.09
CA TRP A 66 -2.82 7.06 0.38
C TRP A 66 -2.13 5.69 0.57
N LEU A 67 -0.80 5.62 0.42
CA LEU A 67 -0.06 4.38 0.65
C LEU A 67 -0.16 3.90 2.10
N CYS A 68 -0.07 4.80 3.07
CA CYS A 68 -0.26 4.46 4.48
C CYS A 68 -1.64 3.84 4.72
N ASP A 69 -2.69 4.42 4.13
CA ASP A 69 -4.07 3.92 4.25
C ASP A 69 -4.29 2.59 3.53
N ALA A 70 -3.79 2.45 2.30
CA ALA A 70 -3.92 1.24 1.49
C ALA A 70 -3.21 0.03 2.10
N LEU A 71 -2.18 0.25 2.92
CA LEU A 71 -1.46 -0.80 3.63
C LEU A 71 -2.15 -1.29 4.93
N ILE A 72 -3.16 -0.57 5.44
CA ILE A 72 -3.84 -0.91 6.72
C ILE A 72 -4.63 -2.22 6.64
N PRO A 73 -5.47 -2.47 5.62
CA PRO A 73 -6.34 -3.66 5.58
C PRO A 73 -5.57 -4.98 5.51
N MET A 74 -4.32 -4.94 5.04
CA MET A 74 -3.55 -6.17 4.81
C MET A 74 -2.89 -6.72 6.08
N GLY A 75 -3.01 -6.00 7.21
CA GLY A 75 -2.58 -6.46 8.53
C GLY A 75 -3.63 -7.24 9.32
N HIS A 76 -4.87 -7.42 8.83
CA HIS A 76 -5.95 -8.04 9.61
C HIS A 76 -5.64 -9.45 10.13
N ARG A 77 -4.75 -10.20 9.45
CA ARG A 77 -4.28 -11.53 9.88
C ARG A 77 -2.86 -11.52 10.46
N ASP A 78 -2.25 -10.35 10.66
CA ASP A 78 -0.93 -10.25 11.28
C ASP A 78 -1.09 -10.42 12.81
N PRO A 79 -0.41 -11.40 13.43
CA PRO A 79 -0.42 -11.58 14.88
C PRO A 79 -0.07 -10.30 15.65
N ARG A 80 0.76 -9.42 15.08
CA ARG A 80 1.09 -8.11 15.67
C ARG A 80 -0.09 -7.14 15.69
N ARG A 81 -0.93 -7.16 14.65
CA ARG A 81 -2.14 -6.34 14.63
C ARG A 81 -3.17 -6.89 15.60
N MET A 82 -3.34 -8.21 15.68
CA MET A 82 -4.21 -8.82 16.69
C MET A 82 -3.77 -8.41 18.11
N ALA A 83 -2.47 -8.50 18.42
CA ALA A 83 -1.93 -8.05 19.70
C ALA A 83 -2.14 -6.53 19.94
N LEU A 84 -2.08 -5.71 18.89
CA LEU A 84 -2.37 -4.28 18.99
C LEU A 84 -3.86 -4.01 19.24
N VAL A 85 -4.75 -4.75 18.58
CA VAL A 85 -6.21 -4.66 18.78
C VAL A 85 -6.56 -4.99 20.22
N GLU A 86 -6.04 -6.11 20.75
CA GLU A 86 -6.26 -6.48 22.15
C GLU A 86 -5.74 -5.42 23.10
N ARG A 87 -4.52 -4.89 22.86
CA ARG A 87 -3.97 -3.81 23.70
C ARG A 87 -4.82 -2.55 23.67
N VAL A 88 -5.29 -2.12 22.49
CA VAL A 88 -6.15 -0.94 22.35
C VAL A 88 -7.49 -1.15 23.04
N ARG A 89 -8.07 -2.34 22.93
CA ARG A 89 -9.33 -2.68 23.62
C ARG A 89 -9.16 -2.64 25.14
N GLU A 90 -8.07 -3.17 25.68
CA GLU A 90 -7.74 -3.10 27.11
C GLU A 90 -7.54 -1.66 27.59
N GLU A 91 -6.87 -0.81 26.82
CA GLU A 91 -6.69 0.61 27.14
C GLU A 91 -8.03 1.36 27.13
N LEU A 92 -8.86 1.19 26.09
CA LEU A 92 -10.18 1.82 26.02
C LEU A 92 -11.11 1.37 27.15
N ARG A 93 -10.98 0.11 27.59
CA ARG A 93 -11.70 -0.42 28.76
C ARG A 93 -11.24 0.24 30.06
N LYS A 94 -9.92 0.39 30.25
CA LYS A 94 -9.34 1.07 31.42
C LYS A 94 -9.71 2.54 31.50
N ASP A 95 -9.84 3.19 30.35
CA ASP A 95 -10.22 4.61 30.25
C ASP A 95 -11.75 4.83 30.34
N GLU A 96 -12.55 3.77 30.57
CA GLU A 96 -14.02 3.81 30.62
C GLU A 96 -14.67 4.39 29.33
N ARG A 97 -13.99 4.26 28.19
CA ARG A 97 -14.43 4.81 26.90
C ARG A 97 -15.29 3.84 26.09
N LEU A 98 -15.41 2.59 26.55
CA LEU A 98 -16.29 1.59 25.95
C LEU A 98 -17.70 1.76 26.49
N THR A 99 -18.66 1.82 25.57
CA THR A 99 -20.07 2.11 25.83
C THR A 99 -20.89 0.86 26.16
N GLY A 100 -20.33 -0.33 25.94
CA GLY A 100 -21.01 -1.62 26.16
C GLY A 100 -21.83 -2.09 24.96
N ASP A 101 -22.02 -1.25 23.93
CA ASP A 101 -22.51 -1.67 22.63
C ASP A 101 -21.36 -2.30 21.84
N ALA A 102 -21.44 -3.61 21.63
CA ALA A 102 -20.43 -4.38 20.90
C ALA A 102 -20.13 -3.82 19.50
N THR A 103 -21.10 -3.19 18.84
CA THR A 103 -20.92 -2.67 17.48
C THR A 103 -20.20 -1.32 17.49
N ALA A 104 -20.63 -0.39 18.34
CA ALA A 104 -19.99 0.91 18.51
C ALA A 104 -18.58 0.77 19.11
N ASP A 105 -18.40 -0.12 20.07
CA ASP A 105 -17.12 -0.38 20.72
C ASP A 105 -16.11 -1.00 19.75
N GLU A 106 -16.54 -1.92 18.88
CA GLU A 106 -15.67 -2.48 17.84
C GLU A 106 -15.29 -1.40 16.81
N ALA A 107 -16.22 -0.53 16.42
CA ALA A 107 -15.91 0.58 15.52
C ALA A 107 -14.86 1.53 16.13
N LEU A 108 -15.03 1.88 17.41
CA LEU A 108 -14.11 2.73 18.15
C LEU A 108 -12.71 2.10 18.27
N VAL A 109 -12.63 0.81 18.64
CA VAL A 109 -11.37 0.05 18.71
C VAL A 109 -10.69 0.04 17.33
N GLN A 110 -11.43 -0.24 16.26
CA GLN A 110 -10.85 -0.26 14.92
C GLN A 110 -10.35 1.12 14.48
N ASP A 111 -11.02 2.20 14.85
CA ASP A 111 -10.60 3.57 14.51
C ASP A 111 -9.33 3.97 15.27
N GLU A 112 -9.23 3.63 16.55
CA GLU A 112 -8.03 3.87 17.37
C GLU A 112 -6.84 3.02 16.87
N VAL A 113 -7.07 1.75 16.54
CA VAL A 113 -6.07 0.89 15.90
C VAL A 113 -5.62 1.46 14.56
N ARG A 114 -6.56 1.95 13.73
CA ARG A 114 -6.23 2.63 12.46
C ARG A 114 -5.36 3.86 12.71
N ALA A 115 -5.68 4.69 13.70
CA ALA A 115 -4.90 5.88 14.04
C ALA A 115 -3.45 5.53 14.42
N ARG A 116 -3.26 4.53 15.29
CA ARG A 116 -1.93 4.06 15.72
C ARG A 116 -1.12 3.40 14.60
N VAL A 117 -1.80 2.62 13.75
CA VAL A 117 -1.20 2.04 12.54
C VAL A 117 -0.80 3.14 11.55
N ARG A 118 -1.62 4.17 11.35
CA ARG A 118 -1.27 5.34 10.52
C ARG A 118 -0.05 6.10 11.05
N ALA A 119 0.00 6.33 12.36
CA ALA A 119 1.14 6.98 13.02
C ALA A 119 2.45 6.19 12.79
N SER A 120 2.40 4.88 12.96
CA SER A 120 3.54 3.98 12.70
C SER A 120 3.83 3.77 11.20
N GLY A 121 2.81 3.92 10.36
CA GLY A 121 2.83 3.67 8.93
C GLY A 121 3.79 4.60 8.19
N LYS A 122 3.87 5.88 8.58
CA LYS A 122 4.77 6.85 7.95
C LYS A 122 6.25 6.47 8.10
N THR A 123 6.66 6.00 9.29
CA THR A 123 8.04 5.55 9.56
C THR A 123 8.34 4.25 8.83
N ASN A 124 7.42 3.29 8.86
CA ASN A 124 7.56 2.02 8.14
C ASN A 124 7.66 2.23 6.62
N LEU A 125 6.80 3.08 6.06
CA LEU A 125 6.82 3.46 4.64
C LEU A 125 8.15 4.09 4.27
N SER A 126 8.64 5.04 5.08
CA SER A 126 9.93 5.72 4.82
C SER A 126 11.11 4.75 4.84
N ARG A 127 11.13 3.81 5.79
CA ARG A 127 12.16 2.77 5.88
C ARG A 127 12.12 1.85 4.66
N ALA A 128 10.97 1.26 4.36
CA ALA A 128 10.80 0.35 3.22
C ALA A 128 11.12 1.04 1.89
N ALA A 129 10.65 2.28 1.68
CA ALA A 129 11.00 3.07 0.50
C ALA A 129 12.51 3.32 0.42
N SER A 130 13.21 3.47 1.54
CA SER A 130 14.66 3.65 1.55
C SER A 130 15.42 2.37 1.21
N GLU A 131 14.96 1.22 1.68
CA GLU A 131 15.51 -0.10 1.28
C GLU A 131 15.30 -0.34 -0.23
N LEU A 132 14.10 -0.07 -0.73
CA LEU A 132 13.77 -0.21 -2.16
C LEU A 132 14.59 0.74 -3.06
N VAL A 133 14.85 1.97 -2.60
CA VAL A 133 15.73 2.92 -3.30
C VAL A 133 17.17 2.40 -3.34
N LYS A 134 17.69 1.90 -2.22
CA LYS A 134 19.03 1.28 -2.17
C LYS A 134 19.14 0.06 -3.09
N ALA A 135 18.07 -0.72 -3.20
CA ALA A 135 17.99 -1.89 -4.07
C ALA A 135 17.82 -1.53 -5.57
N GLY A 136 17.69 -0.25 -5.93
CA GLY A 136 17.49 0.17 -7.33
C GLY A 136 16.10 -0.16 -7.89
N LEU A 137 15.15 -0.55 -7.04
CA LEU A 137 13.78 -0.90 -7.42
C LEU A 137 12.84 0.32 -7.40
N LEU A 138 13.27 1.41 -6.75
CA LEU A 138 12.49 2.62 -6.61
C LEU A 138 13.38 3.86 -6.75
N LYS A 139 12.91 4.87 -7.47
CA LYS A 139 13.46 6.23 -7.41
C LYS A 139 12.49 7.13 -6.65
N ARG A 140 13.01 7.99 -5.77
CA ARG A 140 12.23 8.94 -4.98
C ARG A 140 12.65 10.36 -5.30
N HIS A 141 11.71 11.19 -5.70
CA HIS A 141 11.87 12.65 -5.74
C HIS A 141 10.70 13.33 -5.03
N TYR A 142 10.77 14.66 -4.92
CA TYR A 142 9.80 15.45 -4.19
C TYR A 142 9.32 16.61 -5.06
N GLN A 143 8.01 16.82 -5.17
CA GLN A 143 7.37 17.88 -5.93
C GLN A 143 6.49 18.75 -5.01
N GLY A 144 6.25 20.01 -5.35
CA GLY A 144 5.47 20.96 -4.53
C GLY A 144 6.27 22.14 -4.00
N TYR A 145 5.56 23.05 -3.31
CA TYR A 145 6.04 24.40 -2.99
C TYR A 145 7.09 24.40 -1.86
N ARG A 146 8.12 25.24 -2.01
CA ARG A 146 9.20 25.49 -1.04
C ARG A 146 9.03 26.91 -0.50
N VAL A 147 8.98 27.06 0.83
CA VAL A 147 9.43 28.30 1.49
C VAL A 147 10.47 27.91 2.52
N ASP A 148 11.61 28.58 2.47
CA ASP A 148 12.79 28.53 3.34
C ASP A 148 12.74 27.58 4.54
N HIS A 149 13.19 26.34 4.35
CA HIS A 149 13.41 25.42 5.47
C HIS A 149 14.68 24.57 5.28
N LEU A 150 15.49 24.50 6.35
CA LEU A 150 16.66 23.63 6.46
C LEU A 150 16.31 22.13 6.46
N ASN A 151 15.07 21.76 6.78
CA ASN A 151 14.64 20.36 6.85
C ASN A 151 14.27 19.80 5.47
N ARG A 152 14.74 18.58 5.16
CA ARG A 152 14.28 17.77 4.00
C ARG A 152 12.78 17.47 4.15
N GLY A 153 11.92 18.38 3.74
CA GLY A 153 10.47 18.18 3.84
C GLY A 153 9.61 19.31 3.31
N ALA A 154 9.94 20.58 3.56
CA ALA A 154 9.29 21.82 3.09
C ALA A 154 7.92 21.68 2.37
N GLN A 155 6.92 21.04 2.99
CA GLN A 155 5.63 20.66 2.38
C GLN A 155 5.67 19.96 1.00
N ARG A 156 6.83 19.43 0.58
CA ARG A 156 6.98 18.72 -0.70
C ARG A 156 6.41 17.32 -0.58
N GLN A 157 5.64 16.95 -1.58
CA GLN A 157 5.01 15.65 -1.69
C GLN A 157 5.94 14.67 -2.40
N ALA A 158 6.00 13.43 -1.90
CA ALA A 158 6.85 12.41 -2.49
C ALA A 158 6.24 11.91 -3.81
N VAL A 159 7.12 11.70 -4.78
CA VAL A 159 6.84 11.02 -6.04
C VAL A 159 7.76 9.81 -6.10
N TYR A 160 7.19 8.68 -6.46
CA TYR A 160 7.90 7.41 -6.59
C TYR A 160 7.91 6.97 -8.04
N THR A 161 9.05 6.50 -8.52
CA THR A 161 9.16 5.92 -9.86
C THR A 161 9.69 4.51 -9.74
N LEU A 162 8.95 3.54 -10.29
CA LEU A 162 9.37 2.14 -10.32
C LEU A 162 10.52 1.97 -11.32
N THR A 163 11.60 1.33 -10.87
CA THR A 163 12.82 1.14 -11.66
C THR A 163 13.31 -0.30 -11.60
N GLY A 164 14.29 -0.65 -12.44
CA GLY A 164 14.86 -1.99 -12.48
C GLY A 164 13.81 -3.07 -12.69
N ARG A 165 13.89 -4.15 -11.89
CA ARG A 165 12.95 -5.28 -11.95
C ARG A 165 11.53 -4.91 -11.54
N ALA A 166 11.35 -3.87 -10.72
CA ALA A 166 10.01 -3.45 -10.29
C ALA A 166 9.15 -2.91 -11.43
N ARG A 167 9.74 -2.56 -12.59
CA ARG A 167 8.98 -2.19 -13.79
C ARG A 167 8.08 -3.30 -14.32
N VAL A 168 8.35 -4.56 -14.00
CA VAL A 168 7.46 -5.68 -14.36
C VAL A 168 6.04 -5.52 -13.80
N LEU A 169 5.88 -4.72 -12.74
CA LEU A 169 4.59 -4.45 -12.11
C LEU A 169 3.77 -3.37 -12.85
N VAL A 170 4.41 -2.54 -13.68
CA VAL A 170 3.74 -1.45 -14.41
C VAL A 170 3.02 -2.04 -15.62
N GLY A 171 1.71 -1.82 -15.71
CA GLY A 171 0.89 -2.33 -16.82
C GLY A 171 0.44 -3.79 -16.65
N ALA A 172 0.75 -4.44 -15.53
CA ALA A 172 0.07 -5.67 -15.15
C ALA A 172 -1.39 -5.32 -14.79
N PRO A 173 -2.41 -5.80 -15.52
CA PRO A 173 -3.79 -5.57 -15.14
C PRO A 173 -4.07 -6.37 -13.87
N ARG A 174 -4.00 -5.73 -12.71
CA ARG A 174 -4.56 -6.32 -11.52
C ARG A 174 -6.05 -6.06 -11.59
N GLN A 175 -6.82 -7.15 -11.68
CA GLN A 175 -8.26 -7.11 -11.45
C GLN A 175 -8.45 -6.33 -10.16
N THR A 176 -9.01 -5.12 -10.26
CA THR A 176 -9.56 -4.42 -9.11
C THR A 176 -10.55 -5.42 -8.54
N ALA A 177 -10.19 -6.07 -7.44
CA ALA A 177 -11.13 -6.86 -6.68
C ALA A 177 -12.21 -5.86 -6.29
N ALA A 178 -13.32 -5.87 -7.03
CA ALA A 178 -14.53 -5.24 -6.58
C ALA A 178 -14.74 -5.71 -5.13
N PRO A 179 -15.12 -4.82 -4.20
CA PRO A 179 -15.46 -5.26 -2.86
C PRO A 179 -16.43 -6.44 -3.02
N PRO A 180 -16.25 -7.56 -2.29
CA PRO A 180 -17.17 -8.67 -2.42
C PRO A 180 -18.57 -8.13 -2.21
N THR A 181 -19.37 -8.14 -3.27
CA THR A 181 -20.81 -7.94 -3.17
C THR A 181 -21.27 -8.98 -2.18
N ARG A 182 -21.61 -8.52 -0.96
CA ARG A 182 -22.23 -9.38 0.05
C ARG A 182 -23.37 -10.09 -0.65
N PRO A 183 -23.44 -11.44 -0.67
CA PRO A 183 -24.63 -12.10 -1.14
C PRO A 183 -25.79 -11.59 -0.29
N ARG A 184 -26.78 -10.97 -0.92
CA ARG A 184 -28.04 -10.65 -0.27
C ARG A 184 -28.69 -11.98 0.05
N GLN A 185 -28.69 -12.35 1.33
CA GLN A 185 -29.47 -13.44 1.87
C GLN A 185 -30.95 -13.11 1.63
N GLY A 186 -31.60 -13.81 0.70
CA GLY A 186 -33.01 -13.53 0.37
C GLY A 186 -33.66 -14.37 -0.74
N ASP A 187 -32.94 -14.81 -1.78
CA ASP A 187 -33.61 -15.36 -2.98
C ASP A 187 -33.70 -16.90 -3.03
N LEU A 188 -34.07 -17.55 -1.91
CA LEU A 188 -34.34 -19.00 -1.90
C LEU A 188 -35.79 -19.38 -1.61
N PHE A 189 -36.71 -18.42 -1.52
CA PHE A 189 -38.14 -18.72 -1.33
C PHE A 189 -39.05 -17.75 -2.10
N ALA A 190 -39.16 -17.95 -3.43
CA ALA A 190 -40.28 -17.57 -4.30
C ALA A 190 -39.85 -17.90 -5.75
N ALA A 191 -40.54 -18.67 -6.59
CA ALA A 191 -41.81 -19.39 -6.54
C ALA A 191 -41.69 -20.59 -7.49
#